data_AF-A0A532V1E6-F1
#
_entry.id   AF-A0A532V1E6-F1
#
_cell.length_a   1.000
_cell.length_b   1.000
_cell.length_c   1.000
_cell.angle_alpha   90.00
_cell.angle_beta   90.00
_cell.angle_gamma   90.00
#
_symmetry.space_group_name_H-M   'P 1'
#
loop_
_entity.id
_entity.type
_entity.pdbx_description
1 polymer ?
#
loop_
_entity_poly.entity_id
_entity_poly.type
_entity_poly.pdbx_seq_one_letter_code
_entity_poly.pdbx_strand_id
1 'polypeptide(L)'
;MPLNPTENYLRERRNCTLMNFAEVVTTNNRYLKGPGGYSGDGYPMPAPGKILRLKVYDDTSVQSSSAESSFNAGDRISVIAEYDQPWFDVTVQINGVNSATYCNMVQVNCTLRASVLLRLDVY
;
A
#
# COMPACT_ATOMS: atom_id res chain seq x y z
N MET A 1 -2.78 -27.52 14.67
CA MET A 1 -2.12 -26.24 15.03
C MET A 1 -0.71 -26.57 15.50
N PRO A 2 0.38 -26.09 14.87
CA PRO A 2 1.71 -26.35 15.39
C PRO A 2 1.97 -25.47 16.63
N LEU A 3 2.55 -26.09 17.65
CA LEU A 3 2.72 -25.63 19.03
C LEU A 3 3.97 -24.75 19.28
N ASN A 4 4.62 -24.23 18.24
CA ASN A 4 5.87 -23.49 18.40
C ASN A 4 5.70 -21.98 18.12
N PRO A 5 5.66 -21.13 19.17
CA PRO A 5 5.55 -19.68 19.02
C PRO A 5 6.67 -19.07 18.18
N THR A 6 7.88 -19.64 18.26
CA THR A 6 9.05 -19.18 17.50
C THR A 6 8.93 -19.52 16.02
N GLU A 7 8.33 -20.66 15.67
CA GLU A 7 8.08 -21.02 14.28
C GLU A 7 7.00 -20.11 13.67
N ASN A 8 5.93 -19.80 14.42
CA ASN A 8 4.94 -18.81 14.01
C ASN A 8 5.56 -17.43 13.82
N TYR A 9 6.42 -17.00 14.76
CA TYR A 9 7.17 -15.75 14.67
C TYR A 9 8.09 -15.68 13.43
N LEU A 10 8.77 -16.77 13.10
CA LEU A 10 9.64 -16.86 11.92
C LEU A 10 8.82 -16.96 10.62
N ARG A 11 7.66 -17.63 10.62
CA ARG A 11 6.73 -17.69 9.48
C ARG A 11 6.10 -16.33 9.21
N GLU A 12 5.69 -15.59 10.24
CA GLU A 12 5.16 -14.22 10.12
C GLU A 12 6.18 -13.24 9.52
N ARG A 13 7.48 -13.52 9.69
CA ARG A 13 8.58 -12.73 9.12
C ARG A 13 9.15 -13.26 7.81
N ARG A 14 8.72 -14.43 7.34
CA ARG A 14 9.14 -14.95 6.03
C ARG A 14 8.39 -14.19 4.93
N ASN A 15 9.15 -13.36 4.22
CA ASN A 15 8.82 -12.75 2.92
C ASN A 15 7.80 -11.61 2.94
N CYS A 16 7.99 -10.64 3.84
CA CYS A 16 7.40 -9.32 3.66
C CYS A 16 8.11 -8.58 2.53
N THR A 17 7.38 -8.17 1.50
CA THR A 17 7.87 -7.41 0.35
C THR A 17 7.32 -5.98 0.41
N LEU A 18 8.14 -5.00 0.05
CA LEU A 18 7.71 -3.61 -0.04
C LEU A 18 7.44 -3.24 -1.51
N MET A 19 6.26 -2.70 -1.77
CA MET A 19 5.92 -2.09 -3.05
C MET A 19 5.83 -0.57 -2.88
N ASN A 20 6.61 0.15 -3.67
CA ASN A 20 6.71 1.60 -3.56
C ASN A 20 5.96 2.29 -4.69
N PHE A 21 5.30 3.39 -4.34
CA PHE A 21 4.60 4.28 -5.24
C PHE A 21 5.04 5.71 -4.98
N ALA A 22 5.13 6.52 -6.03
CA ALA A 22 5.44 7.93 -5.88
C ALA A 22 4.80 8.79 -6.97
N GLU A 23 4.30 9.96 -6.60
CA GLU A 23 3.83 10.96 -7.57
C GLU A 23 3.73 12.34 -6.90
N VAL A 24 3.86 13.39 -7.71
CA VAL A 24 3.57 14.76 -7.26
C VAL A 24 2.05 14.97 -7.26
N VAL A 25 1.49 15.30 -6.10
CA VAL A 25 0.07 15.57 -5.94
C VAL A 25 -0.17 17.06 -5.70
N THR A 26 -1.22 17.61 -6.33
CA THR A 26 -1.60 19.02 -6.19
C THR A 26 -2.96 19.15 -5.53
N THR A 27 -4.05 19.32 -6.29
CA THR A 27 -5.40 19.58 -5.76
C THR A 27 -6.47 18.72 -6.43
N ASN A 28 -6.08 17.61 -7.05
CA ASN A 28 -6.98 16.70 -7.74
C ASN A 28 -6.68 15.25 -7.34
N ASN A 29 -7.71 14.40 -7.39
CA ASN A 29 -7.55 12.97 -7.17
C ASN A 29 -6.56 12.40 -8.19
N ARG A 30 -5.61 11.60 -7.72
CA ARG A 30 -4.55 11.07 -8.58
C ARG A 30 -4.09 9.71 -8.11
N TYR A 31 -3.89 8.81 -9.07
CA TYR A 31 -3.19 7.57 -8.81
C TYR A 31 -1.69 7.81 -8.69
N LEU A 32 -1.07 7.21 -7.68
CA LEU A 32 0.39 7.25 -7.55
C LEU A 32 1.02 6.31 -8.59
N LYS A 33 2.20 6.67 -9.08
CA LYS A 33 2.93 5.80 -10.01
C LYS A 33 3.55 4.66 -9.24
N GLY A 34 3.27 3.42 -9.63
CA GLY A 34 3.92 2.25 -9.05
C GLY A 34 5.31 2.02 -9.62
N PRO A 35 5.93 0.87 -9.32
CA PRO A 35 7.29 0.58 -9.76
C PRO A 35 7.46 0.53 -11.29
N GLY A 36 6.38 0.29 -12.04
CA GLY A 36 6.35 0.37 -13.51
C GLY A 36 6.40 1.79 -14.07
N GLY A 37 6.34 2.83 -13.22
CA GLY A 37 6.38 4.24 -13.62
C GLY A 37 5.05 4.78 -14.16
N TYR A 38 4.04 3.94 -14.33
CA TYR A 38 2.69 4.33 -14.76
C TYR A 38 1.77 4.56 -13.57
N SER A 39 0.87 5.54 -13.73
CA SER A 39 -0.13 5.92 -12.74
C SER A 39 -1.08 4.76 -12.47
N GLY A 40 -1.20 4.33 -11.21
CA GLY A 40 -2.08 3.23 -10.82
C GLY A 40 -1.57 1.84 -11.19
N ASP A 41 -0.33 1.74 -11.67
CA ASP A 41 0.28 0.48 -12.08
C ASP A 41 0.90 -0.26 -10.89
N GLY A 42 0.04 -1.03 -10.22
CA GLY A 42 0.49 -2.17 -9.44
C GLY A 42 0.80 -3.34 -10.34
N TYR A 43 1.94 -3.99 -10.14
CA TYR A 43 2.17 -5.28 -10.79
C TYR A 43 1.07 -6.28 -10.38
N PRO A 44 0.60 -7.12 -11.32
CA PRO A 44 -0.26 -8.25 -10.96
C PRO A 44 0.47 -9.14 -9.96
N MET A 45 -0.18 -9.45 -8.85
CA MET A 45 0.44 -10.20 -7.76
C MET A 45 0.74 -11.64 -8.21
N PRO A 46 1.96 -12.15 -8.01
CA PRO A 46 2.34 -13.49 -8.46
C PRO A 46 1.73 -14.61 -7.61
N ALA A 47 1.27 -14.30 -6.40
CA ALA A 47 0.73 -15.23 -5.42
C ALA A 47 -0.34 -14.54 -4.57
N PRO A 48 -1.25 -15.28 -3.90
CA PRO A 48 -2.16 -14.68 -2.92
C PRO A 48 -1.37 -14.16 -1.71
N GLY A 49 -1.96 -13.24 -0.97
CA GLY A 49 -1.30 -12.66 0.19
C GLY A 49 -2.14 -11.62 0.92
N LYS A 50 -1.45 -10.86 1.77
CA LYS A 50 -2.05 -9.81 2.58
C LYS A 50 -1.25 -8.52 2.51
N ILE A 51 -1.96 -7.41 2.42
CA ILE A 51 -1.45 -6.07 2.70
C ILE A 51 -1.45 -5.92 4.22
N LEU A 52 -0.31 -5.56 4.80
CA LEU A 52 -0.15 -5.44 6.24
C LEU A 52 -0.12 -3.97 6.69
N ARG A 53 0.49 -3.11 5.87
CA ARG A 53 0.72 -1.72 6.25
C ARG A 53 0.87 -0.83 5.03
N LEU A 54 0.36 0.38 5.14
CA LEU A 54 0.69 1.50 4.28
C LEU A 54 1.53 2.50 5.07
N LYS A 55 2.60 3.01 4.45
CA LYS A 55 3.36 4.17 4.93
C LYS A 55 3.37 5.22 3.84
N VAL A 56 3.07 6.46 4.18
CA VAL A 56 3.10 7.59 3.24
C VAL A 56 4.01 8.65 3.82
N TYR A 57 4.96 9.11 3.01
CA TYR A 57 5.83 10.23 3.33
C TYR A 57 5.46 11.42 2.43
N ASP A 58 5.25 12.57 3.05
CA ASP A 58 4.80 13.83 2.43
C ASP A 58 5.85 14.95 2.52
N ASP A 59 7.14 14.57 2.46
CA ASP A 59 8.32 15.42 2.65
C ASP A 59 8.50 15.97 4.09
N THR A 60 7.44 16.09 4.89
CA THR A 60 7.49 16.60 6.28
C THR A 60 7.35 15.51 7.32
N SER A 61 6.40 14.60 7.11
CA SER A 61 5.95 13.61 8.09
C SER A 61 5.75 12.23 7.46
N VAL A 62 5.75 11.19 8.29
CA VAL A 62 5.40 9.83 7.85
C VAL A 62 4.06 9.46 8.48
N GLN A 63 3.04 9.36 7.66
CA GLN A 63 1.75 8.78 8.02
C GLN A 63 1.80 7.27 7.81
N SER A 64 1.15 6.50 8.69
CA SER A 64 1.10 5.05 8.50
C SER A 64 -0.17 4.44 9.03
N SER A 65 -0.66 3.44 8.32
CA SER A 65 -1.88 2.71 8.65
C SER A 65 -1.62 1.21 8.58
N SER A 66 -2.10 0.47 9.57
CA SER A 66 -1.85 -0.97 9.75
C SER A 66 -3.14 -1.79 9.64
N ALA A 67 -4.02 -1.43 8.72
CA ALA A 67 -5.18 -2.25 8.40
C ALA A 67 -4.77 -3.38 7.44
N GLU A 68 -5.23 -4.59 7.73
CA GLU A 68 -4.98 -5.75 6.87
C GLU A 68 -6.00 -5.82 5.73
N SER A 69 -5.56 -6.19 4.53
CA SER A 69 -6.44 -6.48 3.39
C SER A 69 -5.87 -7.64 2.59
N SER A 70 -6.68 -8.67 2.31
CA SER A 70 -6.26 -9.84 1.53
C SER A 70 -6.40 -9.59 0.03
N PHE A 71 -5.48 -10.16 -0.75
CA PHE A 71 -5.52 -10.19 -2.21
C PHE A 71 -5.23 -11.59 -2.73
N ASN A 72 -5.71 -11.88 -3.92
CA ASN A 72 -5.47 -13.12 -4.64
C ASN A 72 -4.35 -12.98 -5.67
N ALA A 73 -3.84 -14.11 -6.16
CA ALA A 73 -2.92 -14.09 -7.29
C ALA A 73 -3.62 -13.47 -8.52
N GLY A 74 -2.90 -12.62 -9.24
CA GLY A 74 -3.40 -11.87 -10.38
C GLY A 74 -4.05 -10.53 -10.04
N ASP A 75 -4.39 -10.27 -8.78
CA ASP A 75 -4.92 -8.97 -8.36
C ASP A 75 -3.86 -7.88 -8.56
N ARG A 76 -4.30 -6.68 -8.96
CA ARG A 76 -3.43 -5.51 -9.12
C ARG A 76 -3.60 -4.57 -7.95
N ILE A 77 -2.49 -4.15 -7.35
CA ILE A 77 -2.48 -3.26 -6.19
C ILE A 77 -2.13 -1.85 -6.64
N SER A 78 -3.09 -0.93 -6.64
CA SER A 78 -2.86 0.48 -6.94
C SER A 78 -2.96 1.33 -5.68
N VAL A 79 -2.45 2.56 -5.74
CA VAL A 79 -2.62 3.55 -4.65
C VAL A 79 -3.20 4.81 -5.24
N ILE A 80 -4.29 5.28 -4.65
CA ILE A 80 -4.96 6.52 -5.01
C ILE A 80 -4.78 7.55 -3.90
N ALA A 81 -4.50 8.79 -4.26
CA ALA A 81 -4.57 9.94 -3.39
C ALA A 81 -5.86 10.71 -3.76
N GLU A 82 -6.83 10.70 -2.87
CA GLU A 82 -8.11 11.40 -2.99
C GLU A 82 -8.02 12.73 -2.28
N TYR A 83 -8.32 13.82 -2.99
CA TYR A 83 -8.21 15.17 -2.44
C TYR A 83 -9.42 15.47 -1.56
N ASP A 84 -9.18 15.62 -0.25
CA ASP A 84 -10.16 16.05 0.74
C ASP A 84 -9.64 17.33 1.43
N GLN A 85 -10.04 18.48 0.89
CA GLN A 85 -9.44 19.77 1.21
C GLN A 85 -9.33 20.01 2.73
N PRO A 86 -8.15 20.39 3.28
CA PRO A 86 -6.89 20.75 2.61
C PRO A 86 -5.86 19.61 2.51
N TRP A 87 -6.28 18.34 2.61
CA TRP A 87 -5.43 17.17 2.69
C TRP A 87 -5.68 16.17 1.55
N PHE A 88 -4.88 15.12 1.52
CA PHE A 88 -5.13 13.91 0.75
C PHE A 88 -5.43 12.74 1.70
N ASP A 89 -6.39 11.93 1.28
CA ASP A 89 -6.60 10.58 1.77
C ASP A 89 -5.95 9.60 0.79
N VAL A 90 -4.93 8.89 1.25
CA VAL A 90 -4.18 7.93 0.44
C VAL A 90 -4.68 6.53 0.73
N THR A 91 -5.35 5.93 -0.24
CA THR A 91 -6.01 4.62 -0.11
C THR A 91 -5.34 3.59 -1.02
N VAL A 92 -5.09 2.40 -0.49
CA VAL A 92 -4.67 1.26 -1.32
C VAL A 92 -5.90 0.66 -1.98
N GLN A 93 -5.83 0.39 -3.28
CA GLN A 93 -6.87 -0.27 -4.06
C GLN A 93 -6.41 -1.65 -4.52
N ILE A 94 -7.32 -2.62 -4.49
CA ILE A 94 -7.13 -3.96 -5.03
C ILE A 94 -8.08 -4.10 -6.21
N ASN A 95 -7.54 -4.23 -7.43
CA ASN A 95 -8.30 -4.29 -8.69
C ASN A 95 -9.30 -3.12 -8.85
N GLY A 96 -8.91 -1.91 -8.42
CA GLY A 96 -9.74 -0.70 -8.50
C GLY A 96 -10.75 -0.52 -7.36
N VAL A 97 -10.82 -1.45 -6.40
CA VAL A 97 -11.69 -1.35 -5.23
C VAL A 97 -10.89 -0.87 -4.02
N ASN A 98 -11.40 0.13 -3.30
CA ASN A 98 -10.77 0.65 -2.07
C ASN A 98 -10.62 -0.45 -1.02
N SER A 99 -9.40 -0.63 -0.53
CA SER A 99 -9.11 -1.52 0.60
C SER A 99 -9.36 -0.82 1.93
N ALA A 100 -9.28 -1.57 3.04
CA ALA A 100 -9.36 -0.99 4.38
C ALA A 100 -8.09 -0.22 4.79
N THR A 101 -7.01 -0.30 4.01
CA THR A 101 -5.73 0.33 4.30
C THR A 101 -5.66 1.71 3.64
N TYR A 102 -5.84 2.76 4.46
CA TYR A 102 -5.73 4.16 4.04
C TYR A 102 -4.97 5.00 5.07
N CYS A 103 -4.35 6.08 4.61
CA CYS A 103 -3.72 7.12 5.43
C CYS A 103 -4.40 8.44 5.14
N ASN A 104 -4.94 9.08 6.18
CA ASN A 104 -5.59 10.38 6.08
C ASN A 104 -4.64 11.53 6.42
N MET A 105 -5.08 12.76 6.15
CA MET A 105 -4.37 14.00 6.51
C MET A 105 -2.96 14.11 5.91
N VAL A 106 -2.80 13.65 4.66
CA VAL A 106 -1.52 13.75 3.94
C VAL A 106 -1.43 15.11 3.24
N GLN A 107 -0.27 15.77 3.27
CA GLN A 107 -0.13 17.13 2.76
C GLN A 107 -0.33 17.25 1.24
N VAL A 108 -0.93 18.37 0.81
CA VAL A 108 -1.09 18.75 -0.61
C VAL A 108 0.15 19.47 -1.15
N ASN A 109 0.31 19.50 -2.48
CA ASN A 109 1.43 20.17 -3.17
C ASN A 109 2.83 19.66 -2.78
N CYS A 110 2.95 18.35 -2.52
CA CYS A 110 4.20 17.70 -2.19
C CYS A 110 4.41 16.43 -3.04
N THR A 111 5.58 15.80 -2.92
CA THR A 111 5.83 14.51 -3.56
C THR A 111 5.46 13.40 -2.59
N LEU A 112 4.34 12.73 -2.83
CA LEU A 112 3.96 11.59 -2.00
C LEU A 112 4.80 10.39 -2.34
N ARG A 113 5.36 9.74 -1.31
CA ARG A 113 6.04 8.45 -1.41
C ARG A 113 5.31 7.45 -0.53
N ALA A 114 4.55 6.56 -1.16
CA ALA A 114 3.80 5.52 -0.48
C ALA A 114 4.53 4.17 -0.57
N SER A 115 4.73 3.52 0.56
CA SER A 115 5.27 2.17 0.67
C SER A 115 4.20 1.25 1.23
N VAL A 116 3.80 0.26 0.42
CA VAL A 116 2.86 -0.79 0.79
C VAL A 116 3.65 -2.02 1.21
N LEU A 117 3.45 -2.46 2.45
CA LEU A 117 4.03 -3.69 2.99
C LEU A 117 3.08 -4.86 2.70
N LEU A 118 3.57 -5.81 1.92
CA LEU A 118 2.86 -6.98 1.45
C LEU A 118 3.48 -8.23 2.07
N ARG A 119 2.66 -9.23 2.40
CA ARG A 119 3.10 -10.58 2.73
C ARG A 119 2.50 -11.52 1.68
N LEU A 120 3.35 -12.28 1.00
CA LEU A 120 2.90 -13.30 0.07
C LEU A 120 2.75 -14.63 0.81
N ASP A 121 1.62 -15.29 0.63
CA ASP A 121 1.38 -16.65 1.13
C ASP A 121 1.94 -17.64 0.10
N VAL A 122 3.28 -17.72 0.04
CA VAL A 122 3.99 -18.69 -0.80
C VAL A 122 4.12 -19.99 0.01
N TYR A 123 3.48 -21.06 -0.48
CA TYR A 123 3.56 -22.41 0.08
C TYR A 123 4.91 -23.08 -0.23
#